data_AF-A0A7W9G336-F1
#
_entry.id   AF-A0A7W9G336-F1
#
_cell.length_a   1.000
_cell.length_b   1.000
_cell.length_c   1.000
_cell.angle_alpha   90.00
_cell.angle_beta   90.00
_cell.angle_gamma   90.00
#
_symmetry.space_group_name_H-M   'P 1'
#
loop_
_entity.id
_entity.type
_entity.pdbx_description
1 polymer ?
#
loop_
_entity_poly.entity_id
_entity_poly.type
_entity_poly.pdbx_seq_one_letter_code
_entity_poly.pdbx_strand_id
1 'polypeptide(L)'
;MPMPKAGLSALLVAALVVTGCSSGSAPAPSAAPATPSTSPTPTQDLVSWMDRVCAATRLFEHKPKAPKPEAPDGSMSDQTAEHFAIFQYMELQAYLHEIPEFTRASIELLEDPGPEPVKGGAATIEGYRTALRRLLPKVEKYRPKKAPDDLPQRARKVAKLVALLRTDGPKLADLVDREPALARARAKAVNCGPDGMFPQPGEGVPTPAAAAAPPSTPGR
;
A
#
# COMPACT_ATOMS: atom_id res chain seq x y z
N MET A 1 37.34 19.72 -10.45
CA MET A 1 37.64 19.16 -11.79
C MET A 1 36.37 19.22 -12.63
N PRO A 2 36.30 20.03 -13.70
CA PRO A 2 35.14 20.11 -14.58
C PRO A 2 35.36 19.34 -15.89
N MET A 3 34.47 18.43 -16.27
CA MET A 3 34.43 17.78 -17.59
C MET A 3 32.97 17.44 -18.00
N PRO A 4 32.67 17.20 -19.30
CA PRO A 4 31.69 18.04 -19.99
C PRO A 4 30.32 17.39 -20.32
N LYS A 5 29.53 18.14 -21.10
CA LYS A 5 28.14 17.89 -21.53
C LYS A 5 28.02 16.96 -22.76
N ALA A 6 26.76 16.57 -23.02
CA ALA A 6 26.10 16.37 -24.33
C ALA A 6 25.96 14.93 -24.89
N GLY A 7 25.00 14.79 -25.83
CA GLY A 7 24.39 13.55 -26.30
C GLY A 7 22.97 13.39 -25.70
N LEU A 8 21.85 13.81 -26.32
CA LEU A 8 21.55 14.20 -27.71
C LEU A 8 21.48 13.03 -28.71
N SER A 9 20.42 13.03 -29.54
CA SER A 9 19.95 11.98 -30.45
C SER A 9 19.15 10.84 -29.78
N ALA A 10 18.09 10.28 -30.37
CA ALA A 10 17.45 10.57 -31.66
C ALA A 10 15.90 10.55 -31.57
N LEU A 11 15.25 11.36 -32.41
CA LEU A 11 13.85 11.18 -32.79
C LEU A 11 13.74 9.98 -33.75
N LEU A 12 12.70 9.17 -33.62
CA LEU A 12 12.35 8.16 -34.61
C LEU A 12 10.84 8.24 -34.89
N VAL A 13 10.50 8.94 -35.97
CA VAL A 13 9.13 9.06 -36.49
C VAL A 13 8.90 7.94 -37.50
N ALA A 14 7.81 7.18 -37.32
CA ALA A 14 7.28 6.27 -38.33
C ALA A 14 5.79 6.59 -38.50
N ALA A 15 5.32 6.66 -39.74
CA ALA A 15 3.97 7.11 -40.08
C ALA A 15 3.43 6.36 -41.30
N LEU A 16 2.09 6.28 -41.42
CA LEU A 16 1.33 5.65 -42.52
C LEU A 16 1.49 4.10 -42.54
N VAL A 17 0.60 3.29 -43.15
CA VAL A 17 -0.70 3.47 -43.82
C VAL A 17 -1.70 2.42 -43.20
N VAL A 18 -2.93 2.10 -43.63
CA VAL A 18 -3.73 2.26 -44.87
C VAL A 18 -5.19 2.62 -44.49
N THR A 19 -5.89 3.39 -45.32
CA THR A 19 -7.35 3.63 -45.19
C THR A 19 -8.17 2.51 -45.85
N GLY A 20 -9.07 1.85 -45.11
CA GLY A 20 -9.99 0.83 -45.65
C GLY A 20 -11.46 1.18 -45.42
N CYS A 21 -12.08 1.94 -46.34
CA CYS A 21 -13.50 2.26 -46.29
C CYS A 21 -14.29 1.27 -47.16
N SER A 22 -15.24 0.53 -46.57
CA SER A 22 -16.11 -0.40 -47.29
C SER A 22 -17.57 -0.18 -46.88
N SER A 23 -18.33 0.48 -47.75
CA SER A 23 -19.74 0.86 -47.52
C SER A 23 -20.70 -0.29 -47.81
N GLY A 24 -20.71 -1.30 -46.93
CA GLY A 24 -21.65 -2.42 -46.98
C GLY A 24 -22.95 -2.13 -46.22
N SER A 25 -23.96 -1.56 -46.88
CA SER A 25 -25.30 -1.37 -46.30
C SER A 25 -26.09 -2.69 -46.21
N ALA A 26 -25.74 -3.53 -45.24
CA ALA A 26 -26.57 -4.67 -44.84
C ALA A 26 -27.85 -4.19 -44.13
N PRO A 27 -29.01 -4.85 -44.33
CA PRO A 27 -30.24 -4.52 -43.62
C PRO A 27 -30.06 -4.77 -42.12
N ALA A 28 -30.49 -3.80 -41.29
CA ALA A 28 -30.29 -3.88 -39.85
C ALA A 28 -31.07 -5.07 -39.24
N PRO A 29 -30.41 -6.06 -38.61
CA PRO A 29 -31.11 -7.03 -37.79
C PRO A 29 -31.74 -6.29 -36.60
N SER A 30 -33.00 -6.60 -36.30
CA SER A 30 -33.72 -5.96 -35.19
C SER A 30 -32.93 -6.13 -33.90
N ALA A 31 -32.52 -5.02 -33.28
CA ALA A 31 -31.60 -5.04 -32.15
C ALA A 31 -32.27 -5.71 -30.94
N ALA A 32 -31.86 -6.94 -30.65
CA ALA A 32 -32.21 -7.60 -29.40
C ALA A 32 -31.75 -6.69 -28.24
N PRO A 33 -32.58 -6.47 -27.20
CA PRO A 33 -32.21 -5.60 -26.10
C PRO A 33 -30.94 -6.14 -25.46
N ALA A 34 -29.89 -5.31 -25.42
CA ALA A 34 -28.61 -5.70 -24.87
C ALA A 34 -28.80 -6.12 -23.41
N THR A 35 -28.70 -7.43 -23.15
CA THR A 35 -28.76 -7.98 -21.80
C THR A 35 -27.72 -7.26 -20.95
N PRO A 36 -28.11 -6.65 -19.81
CA PRO A 36 -27.18 -5.88 -19.00
C PRO A 36 -26.01 -6.79 -18.61
N SER A 37 -24.79 -6.38 -18.99
CA SER A 37 -23.57 -7.13 -18.71
C SER A 37 -23.19 -6.97 -17.25
N THR A 38 -23.94 -7.64 -16.37
CA THR A 38 -23.79 -7.64 -14.92
C THR A 38 -22.42 -8.19 -14.54
N SER A 39 -21.41 -7.32 -14.54
CA SER A 39 -20.02 -7.68 -14.27
C SER A 39 -19.94 -8.38 -12.91
N PRO A 40 -19.39 -9.60 -12.82
CA PRO A 40 -19.53 -10.42 -11.63
C PRO A 40 -18.94 -9.72 -10.40
N THR A 41 -19.74 -9.68 -9.34
CA THR A 41 -19.33 -9.24 -8.01
C THR A 41 -18.09 -10.03 -7.57
N PRO A 42 -17.04 -9.38 -7.04
CA PRO A 42 -15.87 -10.10 -6.52
C PRO A 42 -16.30 -11.03 -5.37
N THR A 43 -15.69 -12.23 -5.31
CA THR A 43 -15.92 -13.19 -4.22
C THR A 43 -15.40 -12.63 -2.90
N GLN A 44 -15.93 -13.13 -1.78
CA GLN A 44 -15.48 -12.72 -0.44
C GLN A 44 -13.99 -13.03 -0.23
N ASP A 45 -13.50 -14.16 -0.75
CA ASP A 45 -12.09 -14.56 -0.67
C ASP A 45 -11.17 -13.58 -1.41
N LEU A 46 -11.59 -13.08 -2.58
CA LEU A 46 -10.83 -12.09 -3.35
C LEU A 46 -10.78 -10.73 -2.64
N VAL A 47 -11.86 -10.34 -1.96
CA VAL A 47 -11.88 -9.14 -1.10
C VAL A 47 -10.96 -9.33 0.11
N SER A 48 -11.02 -10.48 0.78
CA SER A 48 -10.19 -10.82 1.95
C SER A 48 -8.69 -10.87 1.62
N TRP A 49 -8.33 -11.50 0.49
CA TRP A 49 -6.96 -11.51 -0.04
C TRP A 49 -6.45 -10.09 -0.32
N MET A 50 -7.26 -9.28 -0.98
CA MET A 50 -6.91 -7.89 -1.31
C MET A 50 -6.76 -7.03 -0.06
N ASP A 51 -7.64 -7.20 0.93
CA ASP A 51 -7.58 -6.49 2.21
C ASP A 51 -6.29 -6.82 2.98
N ARG A 52 -5.93 -8.11 3.04
CA ARG A 52 -4.66 -8.58 3.62
C ARG A 52 -3.45 -7.99 2.90
N VAL A 53 -3.44 -8.02 1.57
CA VAL A 53 -2.33 -7.47 0.77
C VAL A 53 -2.23 -5.95 0.92
N CYS A 54 -3.33 -5.21 0.98
CA CYS A 54 -3.31 -3.76 1.22
C CYS A 54 -2.80 -3.40 2.62
N ALA A 55 -3.27 -4.08 3.67
CA ALA A 55 -2.78 -3.89 5.03
C ALA A 55 -1.26 -4.13 5.10
N ALA A 56 -0.80 -5.26 4.57
CA ALA A 56 0.61 -5.64 4.62
C ALA A 56 1.51 -4.75 3.72
N THR A 57 1.01 -4.23 2.60
CA THR A 57 1.76 -3.33 1.71
C THR A 57 1.62 -1.84 2.07
N ARG A 58 0.93 -1.50 3.15
CA ARG A 58 0.62 -0.12 3.53
C ARG A 58 1.84 0.79 3.70
N LEU A 59 2.99 0.26 4.19
CA LEU A 59 4.27 0.99 4.27
C LEU A 59 4.85 1.45 2.91
N PHE A 60 4.37 0.90 1.79
CA PHE A 60 4.80 1.28 0.44
C PHE A 60 3.97 2.43 -0.13
N GLU A 61 2.67 2.47 0.18
CA GLU A 61 1.73 3.52 -0.24
C GLU A 61 1.73 4.69 0.76
N HIS A 62 1.48 4.40 2.04
CA HIS A 62 1.50 5.34 3.16
C HIS A 62 2.83 5.24 3.92
N LYS A 63 3.79 6.10 3.56
CA LYS A 63 5.14 6.14 4.17
C LYS A 63 5.15 7.09 5.38
N PRO A 64 5.21 6.60 6.65
CA PRO A 64 5.10 7.48 7.81
C PRO A 64 6.34 8.38 7.93
N LYS A 65 6.13 9.68 8.00
CA LYS A 65 7.18 10.69 8.19
C LYS A 65 7.61 10.65 9.66
N ALA A 66 8.90 10.86 9.93
CA ALA A 66 9.35 11.09 11.30
C ALA A 66 8.63 12.31 11.90
N PRO A 67 8.25 12.27 13.20
CA PRO A 67 7.86 13.47 13.94
C PRO A 67 8.90 14.57 13.74
N LYS A 68 8.42 15.80 13.54
CA LYS A 68 9.26 16.98 13.52
C LYS A 68 9.44 17.44 14.96
N PRO A 69 10.66 17.66 15.45
CA PRO A 69 10.84 18.44 16.66
C PRO A 69 10.32 19.86 16.41
N GLU A 70 9.36 20.30 17.20
CA GLU A 70 8.82 21.65 17.16
C GLU A 70 9.44 22.46 18.30
N ALA A 71 9.69 23.75 18.08
CA ALA A 71 10.11 24.61 19.18
C ALA A 71 8.89 24.84 20.09
N PRO A 72 9.04 24.84 21.44
CA PRO A 72 8.02 25.40 22.30
C PRO A 72 7.76 26.86 21.91
N ASP A 73 6.51 27.32 22.04
CA ASP A 73 6.19 28.73 21.87
C ASP A 73 6.93 29.54 22.94
N GLY A 74 7.53 30.67 22.56
CA GLY A 74 8.26 31.55 23.48
C GLY A 74 7.40 32.22 24.57
N SER A 75 6.07 32.02 24.51
CA SER A 75 5.12 32.38 25.57
C SER A 75 4.83 31.25 26.58
N MET A 76 5.36 30.04 26.36
CA MET A 76 5.26 28.94 27.34
C MET A 76 6.14 29.20 28.57
N SER A 77 5.72 28.71 29.73
CA SER A 77 6.59 28.64 30.91
C SER A 77 7.60 27.49 30.76
N ASP A 78 8.71 27.56 31.51
CA ASP A 78 9.75 26.53 31.50
C ASP A 78 9.19 25.13 31.79
N GLN A 79 8.24 25.02 32.73
CA GLN A 79 7.57 23.76 33.07
C GLN A 79 6.70 23.23 31.90
N THR A 80 6.01 24.11 31.17
CA THR A 80 5.24 23.71 29.98
C THR A 80 6.17 23.29 28.84
N ALA A 81 7.30 23.97 28.66
CA ALA A 81 8.32 23.60 27.68
C ALA A 81 9.00 22.25 28.01
N GLU A 82 9.26 21.96 29.29
CA GLU A 82 9.77 20.67 29.74
C GLU A 82 8.78 19.53 29.44
N HIS A 83 7.51 19.68 29.81
CA HIS A 83 6.46 18.71 29.47
C HIS A 83 6.34 18.51 27.95
N PHE A 84 6.41 19.57 27.15
CA PHE A 84 6.37 19.48 25.69
C PHE A 84 7.56 18.70 25.10
N ALA A 85 8.76 18.86 25.66
CA ALA A 85 9.93 18.07 25.28
C ALA A 85 9.76 16.57 25.60
N ILE A 86 9.10 16.23 26.72
CA ILE A 86 8.78 14.83 27.07
C ILE A 86 7.80 14.23 26.05
N PHE A 87 6.76 14.95 25.62
CA PHE A 87 5.83 14.46 24.59
C PHE A 87 6.53 14.20 23.25
N GLN A 88 7.34 15.14 22.74
CA GLN A 88 8.13 14.92 21.52
C GLN A 88 9.10 13.75 21.63
N TYR A 89 9.71 13.56 22.80
CA TYR A 89 10.58 12.42 23.08
C TYR A 89 9.80 11.10 23.01
N MET A 90 8.58 11.04 23.55
CA MET A 90 7.70 9.88 23.45
C MET A 90 7.25 9.59 22.02
N GLU A 91 6.85 10.60 21.23
CA GLU A 91 6.52 10.42 19.80
C GLU A 91 7.68 9.87 18.99
N LEU A 92 8.89 10.37 19.22
CA LEU A 92 10.10 9.89 18.55
C LEU A 92 10.49 8.47 18.98
N GLN A 93 10.20 8.07 20.22
CA GLN A 93 10.33 6.67 20.65
C GLN A 93 9.28 5.77 19.99
N ALA A 94 8.01 6.18 19.98
CA ALA A 94 6.91 5.45 19.36
C ALA A 94 7.21 5.18 17.87
N TYR A 95 7.55 6.22 17.11
CA TYR A 95 7.93 6.11 15.69
C TYR A 95 9.09 5.11 15.44
N LEU A 96 10.09 5.08 16.32
CA LEU A 96 11.24 4.16 16.22
C LEU A 96 10.94 2.75 16.73
N HIS A 97 9.82 2.55 17.41
CA HIS A 97 9.31 1.25 17.84
C HIS A 97 8.36 0.68 16.78
N GLU A 98 7.38 1.48 16.35
CA GLU A 98 6.33 1.15 15.38
C GLU A 98 6.86 0.69 14.03
N ILE A 99 7.79 1.45 13.41
CA ILE A 99 8.23 1.13 12.05
C ILE A 99 8.83 -0.29 11.93
N PRO A 100 9.72 -0.75 12.85
CA PRO A 100 10.10 -2.16 12.92
C PRO A 100 8.93 -3.15 13.11
N GLU A 101 7.99 -2.87 14.01
CA GLU A 101 6.86 -3.78 14.31
C GLU A 101 5.88 -3.89 13.13
N PHE A 102 5.47 -2.77 12.53
CA PHE A 102 4.70 -2.74 11.28
C PHE A 102 5.44 -3.47 10.16
N THR A 103 6.77 -3.30 10.05
CA THR A 103 7.56 -4.02 9.04
C THR A 103 7.53 -5.54 9.26
N ARG A 104 7.51 -6.01 10.51
CA ARG A 104 7.43 -7.45 10.82
C ARG A 104 6.03 -8.01 10.61
N ALA A 105 4.99 -7.35 11.10
CA ALA A 105 3.59 -7.72 10.85
C ALA A 105 3.24 -7.73 9.35
N SER A 106 3.79 -6.78 8.59
CA SER A 106 3.70 -6.77 7.12
C SER A 106 4.42 -7.96 6.45
N ILE A 107 5.45 -8.55 7.06
CA ILE A 107 6.09 -9.77 6.56
C ILE A 107 5.22 -10.98 6.93
N GLU A 108 4.79 -11.09 8.19
CA GLU A 108 3.93 -12.16 8.71
C GLU A 108 2.66 -12.33 7.84
N LEU A 109 1.96 -11.23 7.55
CA LEU A 109 0.77 -11.23 6.69
C LEU A 109 1.02 -11.58 5.22
N LEU A 110 2.26 -11.42 4.73
CA LEU A 110 2.64 -11.80 3.38
C LEU A 110 3.24 -13.20 3.33
N GLU A 111 3.55 -13.86 4.46
CA GLU A 111 4.12 -15.21 4.47
C GLU A 111 3.06 -16.27 4.14
N ASP A 112 1.87 -16.19 4.74
CA ASP A 112 0.66 -16.87 4.26
C ASP A 112 -0.39 -15.85 3.76
N PRO A 113 -0.47 -15.59 2.44
CA PRO A 113 -1.52 -14.78 1.85
C PRO A 113 -2.81 -15.58 1.53
N GLY A 114 -2.85 -16.89 1.79
CA GLY A 114 -3.84 -17.80 1.24
C GLY A 114 -3.62 -18.15 -0.24
N PRO A 115 -4.55 -18.87 -0.88
CA PRO A 115 -4.45 -19.25 -2.29
C PRO A 115 -4.33 -18.03 -3.22
N GLU A 116 -3.48 -18.12 -4.26
CA GLU A 116 -3.35 -17.07 -5.29
C GLU A 116 -4.63 -17.00 -6.14
N PRO A 117 -5.43 -15.91 -6.09
CA PRO A 117 -6.73 -15.88 -6.77
C PRO A 117 -6.66 -15.22 -8.15
N VAL A 118 -5.50 -14.65 -8.51
CA VAL A 118 -5.22 -13.93 -9.77
C VAL A 118 -3.78 -14.18 -10.19
N LYS A 119 -3.55 -14.36 -11.50
CA LYS A 119 -2.25 -14.78 -12.05
C LYS A 119 -1.17 -13.71 -11.82
N GLY A 120 -0.16 -14.03 -11.02
CA GLY A 120 0.95 -13.13 -10.70
C GLY A 120 0.78 -12.38 -9.37
N GLY A 121 -0.28 -12.67 -8.61
CA GLY A 121 -0.41 -12.26 -7.21
C GLY A 121 0.74 -12.77 -6.34
N ALA A 122 1.18 -14.02 -6.53
CA ALA A 122 2.28 -14.61 -5.76
C ALA A 122 3.63 -13.90 -6.04
N ALA A 123 3.93 -13.60 -7.31
CA ALA A 123 5.13 -12.85 -7.69
C ALA A 123 5.09 -11.39 -7.22
N THR A 124 3.90 -10.79 -7.19
CA THR A 124 3.66 -9.45 -6.61
C THR A 124 3.96 -9.48 -5.10
N ILE A 125 3.37 -10.43 -4.37
CA ILE A 125 3.55 -10.63 -2.92
C ILE A 125 5.01 -10.85 -2.54
N GLU A 126 5.75 -11.72 -3.23
CA GLU A 126 7.16 -11.96 -2.92
C GLU A 126 8.02 -10.71 -3.16
N GLY A 127 7.72 -9.90 -4.19
CA GLY A 127 8.39 -8.61 -4.41
C GLY A 127 8.25 -7.64 -3.23
N TYR A 128 7.08 -7.60 -2.58
CA TYR A 128 6.86 -6.83 -1.35
C TYR A 128 7.52 -7.49 -0.13
N ARG A 129 7.40 -8.82 0.02
CA ARG A 129 7.94 -9.63 1.12
C ARG A 129 9.47 -9.52 1.19
N THR A 130 10.17 -9.69 0.07
CA THR A 130 11.62 -9.50 -0.04
C THR A 130 12.04 -8.05 0.21
N ALA A 131 11.29 -7.05 -0.27
CA ALA A 131 11.58 -5.65 0.02
C ALA A 131 11.48 -5.32 1.52
N LEU A 132 10.47 -5.84 2.23
CA LEU A 132 10.31 -5.68 3.68
C LEU A 132 11.39 -6.43 4.47
N ARG A 133 11.71 -7.68 4.11
CA ARG A 133 12.80 -8.46 4.73
C ARG A 133 14.17 -7.75 4.60
N ARG A 134 14.41 -7.00 3.51
CA ARG A 134 15.59 -6.14 3.34
C ARG A 134 15.50 -4.78 4.06
N LEU A 135 14.33 -4.37 4.56
CA LEU A 135 14.12 -3.15 5.34
C LEU A 135 14.27 -3.41 6.84
N LEU A 136 13.64 -4.47 7.36
CA LEU A 136 13.55 -4.78 8.80
C LEU A 136 14.88 -4.62 9.58
N PRO A 137 15.99 -5.30 9.22
CA PRO A 137 17.26 -5.16 9.96
C PRO A 137 17.89 -3.77 9.85
N LYS A 138 17.51 -2.97 8.84
CA LYS A 138 17.99 -1.59 8.69
C LYS A 138 17.23 -0.61 9.59
N VAL A 139 15.95 -0.87 9.88
CA VAL A 139 15.15 -0.05 10.81
C VAL A 139 15.32 -0.49 12.26
N GLU A 140 15.41 -1.80 12.54
CA GLU A 140 15.69 -2.31 13.90
C GLU A 140 17.02 -1.81 14.47
N LYS A 141 18.03 -1.56 13.61
CA LYS A 141 19.31 -0.93 14.01
C LYS A 141 19.13 0.43 14.73
N TYR A 142 18.01 1.13 14.51
CA TYR A 142 17.73 2.44 15.09
C TYR A 142 16.77 2.40 16.29
N ARG A 143 16.16 1.24 16.60
CA ARG A 143 15.24 1.09 17.74
C ARG A 143 15.95 1.47 19.06
N PRO A 144 15.34 2.27 19.93
CA PRO A 144 15.94 2.63 21.22
C PRO A 144 16.07 1.38 22.12
N LYS A 145 17.30 1.06 22.54
CA LYS A 145 17.60 0.00 23.53
C LYS A 145 17.75 0.53 24.97
N LYS A 146 17.94 1.84 25.09
CA LYS A 146 18.02 2.69 26.28
C LYS A 146 17.58 4.09 25.84
N ALA A 147 17.35 5.01 26.78
CA ALA A 147 17.21 6.44 26.49
C ALA A 147 18.41 6.93 25.64
N PRO A 148 18.21 7.46 24.41
CA PRO A 148 19.32 7.84 23.54
C PRO A 148 19.30 9.31 23.10
N ASP A 149 20.45 9.96 23.15
CA ASP A 149 20.60 11.40 22.93
C ASP A 149 20.32 11.85 21.48
N ASP A 150 20.27 10.92 20.51
CA ASP A 150 20.07 11.21 19.08
C ASP A 150 18.71 10.78 18.49
N LEU A 151 17.65 10.60 19.30
CA LEU A 151 16.30 10.22 18.82
C LEU A 151 15.84 10.95 17.52
N PRO A 152 15.91 12.30 17.41
CA PRO A 152 15.52 12.99 16.17
C PRO A 152 16.39 12.60 14.97
N GLN A 153 17.67 12.29 15.18
CA GLN A 153 18.56 11.86 14.11
C GLN A 153 18.26 10.41 13.69
N ARG A 154 17.90 9.53 14.63
CA ARG A 154 17.44 8.15 14.34
C ARG A 154 16.12 8.15 13.57
N ALA A 155 15.13 8.91 14.02
CA ALA A 155 13.83 9.00 13.35
C ALA A 155 14.00 9.49 11.90
N ARG A 156 14.84 10.51 11.66
CA ARG A 156 15.19 10.97 10.30
C ARG A 156 15.89 9.89 9.46
N LYS A 157 16.76 9.05 10.04
CA LYS A 157 17.40 7.91 9.34
C LYS A 157 16.37 6.83 8.95
N VAL A 158 15.46 6.48 9.86
CA VAL A 158 14.37 5.52 9.61
C VAL A 158 13.39 6.04 8.55
N ALA A 159 12.94 7.29 8.66
CA ALA A 159 12.08 7.94 7.66
C ALA A 159 12.71 7.94 6.26
N LYS A 160 14.04 8.15 6.16
CA LYS A 160 14.75 8.05 4.87
C LYS A 160 14.76 6.63 4.31
N LEU A 161 14.90 5.60 5.15
CA LEU A 161 14.82 4.20 4.71
C LEU A 161 13.40 3.85 4.21
N VAL A 162 12.36 4.23 4.95
CA VAL A 162 10.95 4.01 4.56
C VAL A 162 10.59 4.82 3.31
N ALA A 163 11.08 6.05 3.16
CA ALA A 163 10.91 6.85 1.95
C ALA A 163 11.47 6.13 0.70
N LEU A 164 12.65 5.50 0.82
CA LEU A 164 13.30 4.74 -0.25
C LEU A 164 12.71 3.34 -0.50
N LEU A 165 11.82 2.83 0.35
CA LEU A 165 11.20 1.51 0.17
C LEU A 165 10.44 1.39 -1.16
N ARG A 166 10.74 0.34 -1.94
CA ARG A 166 10.09 -0.07 -3.20
C ARG A 166 10.02 -1.60 -3.26
N THR A 167 9.00 -2.14 -3.91
CA THR A 167 8.93 -3.59 -4.24
C THR A 167 9.97 -3.91 -5.32
N ASP A 168 10.53 -5.12 -5.30
CA ASP A 168 11.40 -5.62 -6.38
C ASP A 168 10.62 -6.36 -7.49
N GLY A 169 9.32 -6.60 -7.29
CA GLY A 169 8.44 -7.30 -8.22
C GLY A 169 7.45 -6.38 -8.94
N PRO A 170 6.45 -6.96 -9.63
CA PRO A 170 5.29 -6.21 -10.13
C PRO A 170 4.60 -5.45 -8.99
N LYS A 171 3.98 -4.30 -9.29
CA LYS A 171 3.21 -3.55 -8.29
C LYS A 171 1.78 -4.10 -8.21
N LEU A 172 1.17 -3.94 -7.04
CA LEU A 172 -0.26 -4.21 -6.85
C LEU A 172 -1.14 -3.40 -7.81
N ALA A 173 -0.77 -2.14 -8.08
CA ALA A 173 -1.44 -1.30 -9.09
C ALA A 173 -1.42 -1.95 -10.48
N ASP A 174 -0.22 -2.34 -10.96
CA ASP A 174 -0.05 -2.98 -12.27
C ASP A 174 -0.89 -4.28 -12.38
N LEU A 175 -1.17 -4.98 -11.26
CA LEU A 175 -2.04 -6.16 -11.21
C LEU A 175 -3.53 -5.80 -11.19
N VAL A 176 -3.91 -4.79 -10.41
CA VAL A 176 -5.29 -4.26 -10.30
C VAL A 176 -5.79 -3.70 -11.63
N ASP A 177 -4.94 -3.00 -12.38
CA ASP A 177 -5.30 -2.41 -13.68
C ASP A 177 -5.57 -3.47 -14.77
N ARG A 178 -5.00 -4.68 -14.63
CA ARG A 178 -5.18 -5.80 -15.57
C ARG A 178 -6.36 -6.71 -15.21
N GLU A 179 -6.78 -6.74 -13.96
CA GLU A 179 -7.76 -7.70 -13.44
C GLU A 179 -9.02 -6.99 -12.90
N PRO A 180 -10.09 -6.81 -13.70
CA PRO A 180 -11.26 -6.02 -13.30
C PRO A 180 -11.99 -6.56 -12.05
N ALA A 181 -11.91 -7.86 -11.77
CA ALA A 181 -12.42 -8.45 -10.53
C ALA A 181 -11.59 -7.99 -9.32
N LEU A 182 -10.28 -7.86 -9.48
CA LEU A 182 -9.34 -7.42 -8.46
C LEU A 182 -9.50 -5.93 -8.15
N ALA A 183 -9.77 -5.10 -9.16
CA ALA A 183 -10.15 -3.70 -8.96
C ALA A 183 -11.46 -3.55 -8.16
N ARG A 184 -12.49 -4.37 -8.48
CA ARG A 184 -13.74 -4.42 -7.69
C ARG A 184 -13.52 -4.93 -6.27
N ALA A 185 -12.54 -5.81 -6.05
CA ALA A 185 -12.16 -6.26 -4.71
C ALA A 185 -11.43 -5.16 -3.92
N ARG A 186 -10.49 -4.43 -4.54
CA ARG A 186 -9.78 -3.30 -3.92
C ARG A 186 -10.74 -2.20 -3.46
N ALA A 187 -11.80 -1.94 -4.23
CA ALA A 187 -12.85 -0.98 -3.87
C ALA A 187 -13.75 -1.43 -2.70
N LYS A 188 -13.67 -2.69 -2.25
CA LYS A 188 -14.41 -3.22 -1.09
C LYS A 188 -13.53 -3.55 0.13
N ALA A 189 -12.23 -3.66 -0.07
CA ALA A 189 -11.26 -3.95 0.97
C ALA A 189 -10.97 -2.68 1.79
N VAL A 190 -11.33 -2.70 3.07
CA VAL A 190 -11.21 -1.58 4.02
C VAL A 190 -9.77 -1.07 4.11
N ASN A 191 -8.80 -1.99 4.19
CA ASN A 191 -7.40 -1.65 4.36
C ASN A 191 -6.72 -1.10 3.10
N CYS A 192 -7.40 -1.16 1.95
CA CYS A 192 -7.01 -0.46 0.71
C CYS A 192 -7.44 1.00 0.68
N GLY A 193 -8.25 1.46 1.64
CA GLY A 193 -8.72 2.83 1.76
C GLY A 193 -7.73 3.77 2.48
N PRO A 194 -8.04 5.08 2.50
CA PRO A 194 -7.27 6.06 3.28
C PRO A 194 -7.29 5.72 4.78
N ASP A 195 -8.39 5.19 5.28
CA ASP A 195 -8.62 4.83 6.70
C ASP A 195 -8.13 3.42 7.08
N GLY A 196 -7.45 2.71 6.17
CA GLY A 196 -6.84 1.42 6.47
C GLY A 196 -5.84 1.48 7.62
N MET A 197 -5.61 0.35 8.28
CA MET A 197 -4.71 0.26 9.43
C MET A 197 -3.34 -0.31 9.04
N PHE A 198 -2.30 0.08 9.77
CA PHE A 198 -1.04 -0.68 9.75
C PHE A 198 -1.25 -1.97 10.55
N PRO A 199 -0.69 -3.11 10.08
CA PRO A 199 -0.90 -4.38 10.75
C PRO A 199 -0.11 -4.43 12.07
N GLN A 200 -0.72 -5.03 13.10
CA GLN A 200 -0.04 -5.30 14.37
C GLN A 200 0.44 -6.76 14.41
N PRO A 201 1.61 -7.06 15.02
CA PRO A 201 2.10 -8.43 15.14
C PRO A 201 1.09 -9.32 15.86
N GLY A 202 0.82 -10.50 15.30
CA GLY A 202 -0.09 -11.50 15.89
C GLY A 202 -1.61 -11.19 15.85
N GLU A 203 -2.04 -9.94 15.66
CA GLU A 203 -3.48 -9.60 15.53
C GLU A 203 -4.05 -9.94 14.13
N GLY A 204 -3.17 -10.09 13.14
CA GLY A 204 -3.55 -10.33 11.74
C GLY A 204 -4.09 -9.07 11.06
N VAL A 205 -5.20 -9.23 10.31
CA VAL A 205 -5.97 -8.11 9.75
C VAL A 205 -7.40 -8.24 10.24
N PRO A 206 -8.02 -7.16 10.79
CA PRO A 206 -9.42 -7.15 11.17
C PRO A 206 -10.33 -7.46 9.99
N THR A 207 -10.62 -8.75 9.80
CA THR A 207 -11.44 -9.25 8.70
C THR A 207 -12.86 -8.73 8.91
N PRO A 208 -13.46 -8.00 7.95
CA PRO A 208 -14.83 -7.53 8.08
C PRO A 208 -15.74 -8.72 8.38
N ALA A 209 -16.37 -8.70 9.56
CA ALA A 209 -17.23 -9.80 9.99
C ALA A 209 -18.25 -10.08 8.89
N ALA A 210 -18.32 -11.33 8.42
CA ALA A 210 -19.16 -11.71 7.30
C ALA A 210 -20.59 -11.22 7.57
N ALA A 211 -21.07 -10.29 6.74
CA ALA A 211 -22.26 -9.51 7.03
C ALA A 211 -23.41 -10.45 7.39
N ALA A 212 -23.88 -10.37 8.65
CA ALA A 212 -24.74 -11.39 9.23
C ALA A 212 -25.93 -11.65 8.30
N ALA A 213 -26.12 -12.91 7.92
CA ALA A 213 -27.10 -13.30 6.92
C ALA A 213 -28.47 -12.70 7.31
N PRO A 214 -29.18 -12.03 6.37
CA PRO A 214 -30.42 -11.36 6.69
C PRO A 214 -31.39 -12.38 7.30
N PRO A 215 -32.08 -12.05 8.41
CA PRO A 215 -32.83 -13.01 9.18
C PRO A 215 -33.86 -13.70 8.29
N SER A 216 -33.77 -15.03 8.19
CA SER A 216 -34.63 -15.85 7.35
C SER A 216 -36.09 -15.68 7.78
N THR A 217 -36.84 -14.82 7.07
CA THR A 217 -38.27 -14.62 7.32
C THR A 217 -38.98 -15.96 7.17
N PRO A 218 -39.61 -16.50 8.24
CA PRO A 218 -40.33 -17.76 8.14
C PRO A 218 -41.51 -17.59 7.17
N GLY A 219 -41.64 -18.52 6.22
CA GLY A 219 -42.75 -18.54 5.29
C GLY A 219 -44.10 -18.70 6.00
N ARG A 220 -45.13 -18.07 5.43
CA ARG A 220 -46.55 -18.32 5.75
C ARG A 220 -47.13 -19.32 4.76
#